data_AF-A0AAW8NT02-F1
#
_entry.id   AF-A0AAW8NT02-F1
#
_cell.length_a   1.000
_cell.length_b   1.000
_cell.length_c   1.000
_cell.angle_alpha   90.00
_cell.angle_beta   90.00
_cell.angle_gamma   90.00
#
_symmetry.space_group_name_H-M   'P 1'
#
loop_
_entity.id
_entity.type
_entity.pdbx_description
1 polymer ?
#
loop_
_entity_poly.entity_id
_entity_poly.type
_entity_poly.pdbx_seq_one_letter_code
_entity_poly.pdbx_strand_id
1 'polypeptide(L)' 'MKEPSMMQQWFVAVDELWQFKFGVDDYQPAREAAADCSTFLSDDEDEHTDNVSRSCFNCMYRRWQPDSFQCHKQSALR' A
#
# COMPACT_ATOMS: atom_id res chain seq x y z
N MET A 1 -1.57 -22.92 -13.13
CA MET A 1 -2.16 -21.61 -12.80
C MET A 1 -1.10 -20.88 -12.00
N LYS A 2 -0.66 -19.68 -12.40
CA LYS A 2 0.32 -18.92 -11.60
C LYS A 2 -0.47 -18.13 -10.56
N GLU A 3 -0.20 -18.39 -9.28
CA GLU A 3 -0.71 -17.55 -8.19
C GLU A 3 -0.21 -16.11 -8.41
N PRO A 4 -1.07 -15.09 -8.27
CA PRO A 4 -0.64 -13.70 -8.34
C PRO A 4 0.36 -13.42 -7.22
N SER A 5 1.34 -12.55 -7.47
CA SER A 5 2.21 -12.10 -6.39
C SER A 5 1.38 -11.38 -5.32
N MET A 6 1.80 -11.42 -4.06
CA MET A 6 1.08 -10.72 -2.97
C MET A 6 0.91 -9.22 -3.27
N MET A 7 1.84 -8.62 -4.03
CA MET A 7 1.68 -7.24 -4.53
C MET A 7 0.51 -7.10 -5.50
N GLN A 8 0.37 -8.02 -6.46
CA GLN A 8 -0.69 -7.97 -7.47
C GLN A 8 -2.08 -8.26 -6.91
N GLN A 9 -2.21 -8.79 -5.69
CA GLN A 9 -3.48 -8.88 -4.99
C GLN A 9 -4.01 -7.50 -4.61
N TRP A 10 -3.15 -6.66 -4.02
CA TRP A 10 -3.53 -5.38 -3.40
C TRP A 10 -3.26 -4.14 -4.26
N PHE A 11 -2.31 -4.25 -5.20
CA PHE A 11 -1.80 -3.15 -6.02
C PHE A 11 -1.87 -3.45 -7.51
N VAL A 12 -1.85 -2.40 -8.32
CA VAL A 12 -1.72 -2.43 -9.78
C VAL A 12 -0.49 -1.61 -10.19
N ALA A 13 0.21 -2.03 -11.24
CA ALA A 13 1.35 -1.30 -11.76
C ALA A 13 0.87 -0.03 -12.49
N VAL A 14 1.33 1.14 -12.07
CA VAL A 14 1.09 2.45 -12.68
C VAL A 14 2.42 3.20 -12.69
N ASP A 15 2.89 3.61 -13.86
CA ASP A 15 4.16 4.34 -14.03
C ASP A 15 5.32 3.73 -13.23
N GLU A 16 5.54 2.42 -13.41
CA GLU A 16 6.63 1.65 -12.78
C GLU A 16 6.53 1.47 -11.25
N LEU A 17 5.49 2.01 -10.62
CA LEU A 17 5.18 1.92 -9.20
C LEU A 17 3.94 1.07 -8.94
N TRP A 18 3.78 0.64 -7.70
CA TRP A 18 2.60 -0.09 -7.24
C TRP A 18 1.57 0.89 -6.68
N GLN A 19 0.45 1.07 -7.38
CA GLN A 19 -0.69 1.88 -6.94
C GLN A 19 -1.75 1.01 -6.28
N PHE A 20 -2.27 1.44 -5.13
CA PHE A 20 -3.29 0.71 -4.39
C PHE A 20 -4.64 0.68 -5.14
N LYS A 21 -5.36 -0.44 -5.11
CA LYS A 21 -6.54 -0.64 -5.97
C LYS A 21 -7.85 -0.05 -5.45
N PHE A 22 -7.97 0.13 -4.13
CA PHE A 22 -9.27 0.32 -3.49
C PHE A 22 -9.56 1.79 -3.14
N GLY A 23 -8.56 2.67 -3.27
CA GLY A 23 -8.73 4.11 -3.06
C GLY A 23 -8.25 4.58 -1.68
N VAL A 24 -8.57 5.84 -1.34
CA VAL A 24 -8.03 6.53 -0.16
C VAL A 24 -8.82 6.30 1.14
N ASP A 25 -10.04 5.78 1.04
CA ASP A 25 -10.94 5.57 2.18
C ASP A 25 -11.22 4.09 2.47
N ASP A 26 -10.62 3.16 1.71
CA ASP A 26 -10.79 1.72 1.88
C ASP A 26 -9.77 1.15 2.88
N TYR A 27 -10.05 1.39 4.17
CA TYR A 27 -9.18 1.01 5.29
C TYR A 27 -8.97 -0.49 5.44
N GLN A 28 -10.01 -1.31 5.25
CA GLN A 28 -9.88 -2.75 5.49
C GLN A 28 -8.88 -3.40 4.51
N PRO A 29 -8.99 -3.20 3.18
CA PRO A 29 -7.97 -3.71 2.25
C PRO A 29 -6.57 -3.14 2.51
N ALA A 30 -6.46 -1.89 2.99
CA ALA A 30 -5.17 -1.28 3.31
C ALA A 30 -4.48 -1.95 4.52
N ARG A 31 -5.26 -2.39 5.51
CA ARG A 31 -4.78 -3.16 6.67
C ARG A 31 -4.37 -4.57 6.27
N GLU A 32 -5.17 -5.24 5.46
CA GLU A 32 -4.87 -6.59 4.95
C GLU A 32 -3.59 -6.58 4.10
N ALA A 33 -3.44 -5.61 3.19
CA ALA A 33 -2.22 -5.42 2.42
C ALA A 33 -0.97 -5.17 3.29
N ALA A 34 -1.10 -4.37 4.37
CA ALA A 34 0.01 -4.12 5.30
C ALA A 34 0.36 -5.35 6.15
N ALA A 35 -0.64 -6.17 6.51
CA ALA A 35 -0.42 -7.44 7.21
C ALA A 35 0.43 -8.41 6.35
N ASP A 36 0.13 -8.48 5.05
CA ASP A 36 0.85 -9.31 4.08
C ASP A 36 2.22 -8.73 3.66
N CYS A 37 2.48 -7.46 3.92
CA CYS A 37 3.69 -6.77 3.49
C CYS A 37 4.88 -7.03 4.44
N SER A 38 5.87 -7.81 3.98
CA SER A 38 7.12 -8.08 4.72
C SER A 38 8.04 -6.87 4.86
N THR A 39 7.82 -5.82 4.06
CA THR A 39 8.61 -4.59 4.05
C THR A 39 7.86 -3.38 4.58
N PHE A 40 6.74 -3.58 5.28
CA PHE A 40 6.00 -2.51 5.95
C PHE A 40 6.89 -1.79 6.95
N LEU A 41 6.80 -0.46 6.96
CA LEU A 41 7.44 0.38 7.96
C LEU A 41 6.49 1.52 8.29
N SER A 42 6.10 1.61 9.57
CA SER A 42 5.20 2.65 10.07
C SER A 42 5.78 4.03 9.81
N ASP A 43 4.93 4.97 9.43
CA ASP A 43 5.24 6.40 9.39
C ASP A 43 5.17 6.99 10.80
N ASP A 44 5.52 8.28 10.92
CA ASP A 44 5.29 9.06 12.14
C ASP A 44 3.80 9.04 12.53
N GLU A 45 3.51 8.83 13.82
CA GLU A 45 2.13 8.70 14.32
C GLU A 45 1.29 9.95 14.04
N ASP A 46 1.90 11.14 14.02
CA ASP A 46 1.21 12.40 13.69
C ASP A 46 0.81 12.48 12.20
N GLU A 47 1.36 11.61 11.35
CA GLU A 47 0.99 11.47 9.93
C GLU A 47 0.05 10.29 9.65
N HIS A 48 -0.35 9.53 10.67
CA HIS A 48 -1.26 8.40 10.50
C HIS A 48 -2.64 8.86 10.05
N THR A 49 -3.20 8.13 9.08
CA THR A 49 -4.55 8.36 8.54
C THR A 49 -5.53 7.30 9.05
N ASP A 50 -5.04 6.09 9.34
CA ASP A 50 -5.81 5.01 9.94
C ASP A 50 -5.55 4.95 11.45
N ASN A 51 -6.59 4.66 12.25
CA ASN A 51 -6.44 4.45 13.69
C ASN A 51 -5.83 3.09 14.04
N VAL A 52 -5.65 2.20 13.06
CA VAL A 52 -4.93 0.94 13.21
C VAL A 52 -3.49 1.12 12.73
N SER A 53 -2.52 1.00 13.65
CA SER A 53 -1.11 1.30 13.39
C SER A 53 -0.53 0.55 12.18
N ARG A 54 -0.93 -0.71 11.96
CA ARG A 54 -0.51 -1.49 10.79
C ARG A 54 -1.53 -1.38 9.66
N SER A 55 -1.39 -0.34 8.86
CA SER A 55 -2.19 -0.05 7.67
C SER A 55 -1.31 0.55 6.58
N CYS A 56 -1.54 0.22 5.30
CA CYS A 56 -0.77 0.84 4.22
C CYS A 56 -0.95 2.36 4.15
N PHE A 57 -2.04 2.90 4.71
CA PHE A 57 -2.23 4.34 4.90
C PHE A 57 -1.20 4.96 5.86
N ASN A 58 -0.71 4.19 6.83
CA ASN A 58 0.24 4.61 7.85
C ASN A 58 1.67 4.16 7.54
N CYS A 59 1.97 3.83 6.27
CA CYS A 59 3.29 3.35 5.86
C CYS A 59 4.15 4.50 5.34
N MET A 60 5.40 4.62 5.78
CA MET A 60 6.31 5.70 5.35
C MET A 60 6.65 5.70 3.85
N TYR A 61 6.41 4.55 3.18
CA TYR A 61 6.65 4.40 1.74
C TYR A 61 5.44 4.83 0.88
N ARG A 62 4.33 5.22 1.52
CA ARG A 62 3.12 5.69 0.86
C ARG A 62 3.32 7.08 0.27
N ARG A 63 2.89 7.31 -0.97
CA ARG A 63 2.75 8.67 -1.55
C ARG A 63 1.33 8.84 -2.07
N TRP A 64 0.61 9.81 -1.52
CA TRP A 64 -0.79 10.07 -1.89
C TRP A 64 -0.90 10.46 -3.36
N GLN A 65 -1.94 9.94 -4.00
CA GLN A 65 -2.48 10.36 -5.28
C GLN A 65 -3.90 10.88 -5.04
N PRO A 66 -4.53 11.60 -6.00
CA PRO A 66 -5.87 12.17 -5.78
C PRO A 66 -6.95 11.14 -5.40
N ASP A 67 -6.85 9.91 -5.90
CA ASP A 67 -7.83 8.84 -5.71
C ASP A 67 -7.23 7.55 -5.13
N SER A 68 -5.93 7.53 -4.79
CA SER A 68 -5.23 6.36 -4.26
C SER A 68 -3.89 6.76 -3.61
N PHE A 69 -2.97 5.82 -3.48
CA PHE A 69 -1.57 6.07 -3.16
C PHE A 69 -0.65 5.08 -3.89
N GLN A 70 0.60 5.48 -4.05
CA GLN A 70 1.67 4.64 -4.58
C GLN A 70 2.60 4.16 -3.46
N CYS A 71 3.06 2.92 -3.55
CA CYS A 71 4.08 2.35 -2.70
C CYS A 71 5.46 2.52 -3.35
N HIS A 72 6.38 3.19 -2.66
CA HIS A 72 7.73 3.47 -3.15
C HIS A 72 8.80 2.48 -2.64
N LYS A 73 8.38 1.41 -1.94
CA LYS A 73 9.34 0.45 -1.39
C LYS A 73 9.95 -0.46 -2.48
N GLN A 74 9.16 -0.82 -3.48
CA GLN A 74 9.56 -1.71 -4.57
C GLN A 74 8.98 -1.19 -5.89
N SER A 75 9.73 -1.35 -6.98
CA SER A 75 9.22 -1.04 -8.33
C SER A 75 8.37 -2.20 -8.86
N ALA A 76 7.40 -1.87 -9.72
CA ALA A 76 6.58 -2.84 -10.44
C ALA A 76 7.28 -3.45 -11.68
N LEU A 77 8.46 -2.95 -12.06
CA LEU A 77 9.25 -3.45 -13.19
C LEU A 77 10.19 -4.63 -12.82
N ARG A 78 10.21 -5.07 -11.57
CA ARG A 78 11.17 -6.08 -11.08
C ARG A 78 10.52 -7.45 -10.85
#